data_AF-A0A1N6WPW1-F1
#
_entry.id   AF-A0A1N6WPW1-F1
#
_cell.length_a   1.000
_cell.length_b   1.000
_cell.length_c   1.000
_cell.angle_alpha   90.00
_cell.angle_beta   90.00
_cell.angle_gamma   90.00
#
_symmetry.space_group_name_H-M   'P 1'
#
loop_
_entity.id
_entity.type
_entity.pdbx_description
1 polymer ?
#
loop_
_entity_poly.entity_id
_entity_poly.type
_entity_poly.pdbx_seq_one_letter_code
_entity_poly.pdbx_strand_id
1 'polypeptide(L)'
;MPRLVVLTGFLGAGKTTTMLTAGRLLGRRGHSVAVITNDQGTDLVDTRLAEAVVPDVSEVTGGCFCCRFEDLADLVTELLDGGRADTILTEAVGSCTDLQATVVRPLRARYRERLTVAPLTTVVDPARFDALAGDLGYLFDRQLAEADIIAVNKTDTLPRAELDALLDRIRGRHSTARVLGYSASTGANVEELVSLWTGSRRSSPGVDLDVDYDRYAAAEAQLGWLNQTWQVTAADGFPARRWAHVALDSLSTACARRGHVIGHAKLAVKSPAGLIRMSVVAAGEPPRHEPTGSEDPSVAHATVLFNIRAACPPRDLESLLRTAALDADLTVGAAARPGPARAFAPSYPRPVHRLPAASA
;
A
#
# COMPACT_ATOMS: atom_id res chain seq x y z
N MET A 1 -14.93 23.40 0.01
CA MET A 1 -14.91 22.47 1.14
C MET A 1 -13.82 21.44 0.88
N PRO A 2 -12.92 21.19 1.85
CA PRO A 2 -11.86 20.18 1.70
C PRO A 2 -12.39 18.80 1.33
N ARG A 3 -11.54 17.96 0.74
CA ARG A 3 -11.89 16.60 0.32
C ARG A 3 -11.01 15.57 1.02
N LEU A 4 -11.60 14.46 1.41
CA LEU A 4 -10.89 13.30 1.94
C LEU A 4 -11.09 12.10 1.03
N VAL A 5 -10.00 11.49 0.57
CA VAL A 5 -10.00 10.30 -0.27
C VAL A 5 -9.47 9.13 0.54
N VAL A 6 -10.22 8.02 0.58
CA VAL A 6 -9.76 6.78 1.19
C VAL A 6 -9.42 5.78 0.09
N LEU A 7 -8.15 5.42 -0.01
CA LEU A 7 -7.64 4.38 -0.90
C LEU A 7 -7.51 3.06 -0.14
N THR A 8 -8.11 2.01 -0.69
CA THR A 8 -7.96 0.63 -0.22
C THR A 8 -7.58 -0.30 -1.38
N GLY A 9 -7.45 -1.58 -1.12
CA GLY A 9 -7.10 -2.61 -2.10
C GLY A 9 -5.91 -3.46 -1.66
N PHE A 10 -5.79 -4.64 -2.26
CA PHE A 10 -4.88 -5.67 -1.79
C PHE A 10 -3.40 -5.24 -1.76
N LEU A 11 -2.61 -5.92 -0.94
CA LEU A 11 -1.17 -5.70 -0.82
C LEU A 11 -0.51 -5.71 -2.20
N GLY A 12 0.31 -4.69 -2.50
CA GLY A 12 1.05 -4.59 -3.77
C GLY A 12 0.25 -4.10 -4.99
N ALA A 13 -1.02 -3.70 -4.82
CA ALA A 13 -1.83 -3.14 -5.91
C ALA A 13 -1.37 -1.75 -6.42
N GLY A 14 -0.45 -1.11 -5.71
CA GLY A 14 0.10 0.19 -6.07
C GLY A 14 -0.63 1.38 -5.45
N LYS A 15 -1.33 1.17 -4.33
CA LYS A 15 -2.02 2.23 -3.56
C LYS A 15 -1.11 3.43 -3.25
N THR A 16 0.06 3.20 -2.67
CA THR A 16 1.04 4.26 -2.38
C THR A 16 1.44 5.04 -3.63
N THR A 17 1.77 4.34 -4.73
CA THR A 17 2.12 4.99 -6.00
C THR A 17 0.96 5.82 -6.54
N THR A 18 -0.27 5.31 -6.48
CA THR A 18 -1.47 6.03 -6.88
C THR A 18 -1.68 7.29 -6.05
N MET A 19 -1.56 7.18 -4.73
CA MET A 19 -1.68 8.30 -3.80
C MET A 19 -0.66 9.40 -4.10
N LEU A 20 0.62 9.03 -4.31
CA LEU A 20 1.69 9.98 -4.59
C LEU A 20 1.57 10.61 -5.98
N THR A 21 1.24 9.83 -7.01
CA THR A 21 1.04 10.34 -8.37
C THR A 21 -0.15 11.30 -8.41
N ALA A 22 -1.25 10.97 -7.74
CA ALA A 22 -2.40 11.84 -7.63
C ALA A 22 -2.11 13.10 -6.80
N GLY A 23 -1.37 12.98 -5.69
CA GLY A 23 -0.92 14.11 -4.88
C GLY A 23 -0.07 15.10 -5.68
N ARG A 24 0.88 14.60 -6.48
CA ARG A 24 1.68 15.43 -7.41
C ARG A 24 0.83 16.12 -8.47
N LEU A 25 -0.17 15.42 -9.00
CA LEU A 25 -1.09 16.00 -9.99
C LEU A 25 -1.91 17.13 -9.37
N LEU A 26 -2.48 16.90 -8.18
CA LEU A 26 -3.27 17.89 -7.44
C LEU A 26 -2.43 19.10 -7.03
N GLY A 27 -1.22 18.89 -6.51
CA GLY A 27 -0.29 19.96 -6.18
C GLY A 27 0.08 20.82 -7.40
N ARG A 28 0.32 20.20 -8.56
CA ARG A 28 0.52 20.94 -9.84
C ARG A 28 -0.69 21.73 -10.29
N ARG A 29 -1.88 21.37 -9.82
CA ARG A 29 -3.14 22.11 -10.05
C ARG A 29 -3.43 23.14 -8.95
N GLY A 30 -2.48 23.38 -8.04
CA GLY A 30 -2.58 24.40 -6.99
C GLY A 30 -3.29 23.95 -5.71
N HIS A 31 -3.61 22.66 -5.57
CA HIS A 31 -4.21 22.12 -4.34
C HIS A 31 -3.17 21.93 -3.23
N SER A 32 -3.54 22.27 -2.00
CA SER A 32 -2.76 21.89 -0.81
C SER A 32 -3.13 20.46 -0.40
N VAL A 33 -2.18 19.54 -0.58
CA VAL A 33 -2.38 18.10 -0.37
C VAL A 33 -1.69 17.67 0.91
N ALA A 34 -2.41 16.91 1.73
CA ALA A 34 -1.86 16.13 2.84
C ALA A 34 -2.07 14.63 2.60
N VAL A 35 -1.17 13.82 3.14
CA VAL A 35 -1.21 12.36 3.03
C VAL A 35 -1.24 11.72 4.42
N ILE A 36 -2.12 10.73 4.61
CA ILE A 36 -2.14 9.88 5.80
C ILE A 36 -1.95 8.42 5.39
N THR A 37 -0.81 7.82 5.75
CA THR A 37 -0.54 6.39 5.51
C THR A 37 -1.03 5.54 6.69
N ASN A 38 -1.32 4.25 6.43
CA ASN A 38 -1.64 3.28 7.48
C ASN A 38 -0.82 2.02 7.31
N ASP A 39 -0.32 1.51 8.42
CA ASP A 39 0.26 0.18 8.53
C ASP A 39 0.06 -0.33 9.96
N GLN A 40 0.11 -1.64 10.16
CA GLN A 40 0.03 -2.25 11.48
C GLN A 40 1.39 -2.30 12.18
N GLY A 41 2.49 -2.08 11.45
CA GLY A 41 3.84 -1.93 11.96
C GLY A 41 4.27 -0.48 12.12
N THR A 42 5.56 -0.29 12.39
CA THR A 42 6.26 1.00 12.51
C THR A 42 7.37 1.11 11.47
N ASP A 43 7.93 2.31 11.26
CA ASP A 43 9.03 2.58 10.33
C ASP A 43 8.65 2.31 8.85
N LEU A 44 7.66 3.03 8.36
CA LEU A 44 7.10 2.82 7.02
C LEU A 44 7.98 3.44 5.94
N VAL A 45 8.39 2.58 4.99
CA VAL A 45 9.00 3.03 3.73
C VAL A 45 8.04 3.98 3.02
N ASP A 46 6.74 3.73 3.10
CA ASP A 46 5.70 4.52 2.42
C ASP A 46 5.59 5.95 2.95
N THR A 47 5.72 6.17 4.26
CA THR A 47 5.79 7.52 4.85
C THR A 47 6.98 8.28 4.29
N ARG A 48 8.16 7.65 4.19
CA ARG A 48 9.35 8.27 3.59
C ARG A 48 9.21 8.52 2.09
N LEU A 49 8.44 7.69 1.37
CA LEU A 49 8.11 7.94 -0.03
C LEU A 49 7.26 9.22 -0.16
N ALA A 50 6.30 9.39 0.75
CA ALA A 50 5.40 10.53 0.74
C ALA A 50 6.10 11.84 1.11
N GLU A 51 6.98 11.83 2.11
CA GLU A 51 7.73 13.03 2.55
C GLU A 51 8.59 13.64 1.42
N ALA A 52 9.03 12.82 0.46
CA ALA A 52 9.79 13.28 -0.70
C ALA A 52 8.91 13.96 -1.78
N VAL A 53 7.58 13.96 -1.61
CA VAL A 53 6.60 14.29 -2.66
C VAL A 53 5.56 15.30 -2.21
N VAL A 54 5.10 15.17 -0.97
CA VAL A 54 4.01 15.95 -0.38
C VAL A 54 4.52 16.56 0.93
N PRO A 55 4.23 17.84 1.22
CA PRO A 55 4.77 18.53 2.40
C PRO A 55 4.17 18.04 3.72
N ASP A 56 2.88 17.74 3.76
CA ASP A 56 2.19 17.27 4.97
C ASP A 56 1.94 15.75 4.88
N VAL A 57 2.71 14.99 5.66
CA VAL A 57 2.61 13.54 5.75
C VAL A 57 2.43 13.14 7.20
N SER A 58 1.47 12.27 7.46
CA SER A 58 1.23 11.66 8.77
C SER A 58 0.96 10.18 8.62
N GLU A 59 1.07 9.42 9.71
CA GLU A 59 0.85 7.98 9.70
C GLU A 59 0.00 7.54 10.89
N VAL A 60 -0.86 6.56 10.64
CA VAL A 60 -1.56 5.80 11.68
C VAL A 60 -0.91 4.42 11.75
N THR A 61 -0.33 4.08 12.90
CA THR A 61 0.42 2.84 13.11
C THR A 61 -0.24 1.95 14.18
N GLY A 62 0.23 0.70 14.29
CA GLY A 62 -0.24 -0.22 15.34
C GLY A 62 -1.67 -0.74 15.14
N GLY A 63 -2.28 -0.48 13.98
CA GLY A 63 -3.59 -1.01 13.62
C GLY A 63 -4.18 -0.37 12.38
N CYS A 64 -5.14 -1.06 11.78
CA CYS A 64 -5.89 -0.54 10.63
C CYS A 64 -6.74 0.67 11.01
N PHE A 65 -7.06 1.54 10.05
CA PHE A 65 -7.93 2.70 10.26
C PHE A 65 -9.26 2.38 10.97
N CYS A 66 -9.83 1.19 10.78
CA CYS A 66 -11.04 0.78 11.49
C CYS A 66 -10.82 0.59 13.00
N CYS A 67 -9.67 0.03 13.41
CA CYS A 67 -9.28 -0.20 14.80
C CYS A 67 -8.66 1.04 15.46
N ARG A 68 -8.10 1.96 14.65
CA ARG A 68 -7.45 3.21 15.05
C ARG A 68 -8.20 4.41 14.48
N PHE A 69 -9.53 4.35 14.51
CA PHE A 69 -10.38 5.38 13.91
C PHE A 69 -10.17 6.75 14.55
N GLU A 70 -10.04 6.80 15.87
CA GLU A 70 -9.84 8.06 16.59
C GLU A 70 -8.50 8.71 16.22
N ASP A 71 -7.40 7.94 16.09
CA ASP A 71 -6.12 8.47 15.60
C ASP A 71 -6.25 9.08 14.20
N LEU A 72 -6.96 8.41 13.28
CA LEU A 72 -7.23 8.95 11.94
C LEU A 72 -8.06 10.23 12.03
N ALA A 73 -9.09 10.25 12.87
CA ALA A 73 -9.96 11.40 13.07
C ALA A 73 -9.18 12.60 13.67
N ASP A 74 -8.29 12.36 14.61
CA ASP A 74 -7.46 13.41 15.21
C ASP A 74 -6.54 14.05 14.17
N LEU A 75 -5.84 13.26 13.36
CA LEU A 75 -5.01 13.75 12.26
C LEU A 75 -5.82 14.54 11.22
N VAL A 76 -7.01 14.05 10.85
CA VAL A 76 -7.92 14.77 9.94
C VAL A 76 -8.34 16.11 10.55
N THR A 77 -8.67 16.12 11.84
CA THR A 77 -9.09 17.34 12.56
C THR A 77 -7.95 18.36 12.60
N GLU A 78 -6.73 17.92 12.92
CA GLU A 78 -5.53 18.77 12.96
C GLU A 78 -5.22 19.40 11.59
N LEU A 79 -5.36 18.64 10.50
CA LEU A 79 -5.18 19.14 9.13
C LEU A 79 -6.24 20.19 8.75
N LEU A 80 -7.49 19.95 9.14
CA LEU A 80 -8.60 20.88 8.87
C LEU A 80 -8.50 22.16 9.72
N ASP A 81 -8.21 22.04 11.02
CA ASP A 81 -8.09 23.16 11.96
C ASP A 81 -6.90 24.06 11.59
N GLY A 82 -5.79 23.47 11.15
CA GLY A 82 -4.63 24.21 10.68
C GLY A 82 -4.79 24.82 9.28
N GLY A 83 -5.87 24.52 8.55
CA GLY A 83 -6.06 24.96 7.16
C GLY A 83 -4.95 24.50 6.21
N ARG A 84 -4.24 23.41 6.56
CA ARG A 84 -3.01 22.97 5.87
C ARG A 84 -3.28 22.27 4.55
N ALA A 85 -4.44 21.64 4.40
CA ALA A 85 -4.80 20.89 3.21
C ALA A 85 -6.26 21.10 2.79
N ASP A 86 -6.47 21.32 1.49
CA ASP A 86 -7.79 21.22 0.87
C ASP A 86 -8.09 19.79 0.39
N THR A 87 -7.08 18.93 0.29
CA THR A 87 -7.22 17.54 -0.13
C THR A 87 -6.39 16.62 0.76
N ILE A 88 -7.04 15.71 1.46
CA ILE A 88 -6.42 14.70 2.30
C ILE A 88 -6.53 13.35 1.58
N LEU A 89 -5.39 12.77 1.21
CA LEU A 89 -5.34 11.43 0.61
C LEU A 89 -4.92 10.43 1.69
N THR A 90 -5.70 9.36 1.88
CA THR A 90 -5.37 8.32 2.86
C THR A 90 -5.17 6.98 2.18
N GLU A 91 -4.20 6.21 2.66
CA GLU A 91 -3.94 4.84 2.23
C GLU A 91 -4.22 3.88 3.40
N ALA A 92 -5.24 3.03 3.25
CA ALA A 92 -5.56 1.99 4.21
C ALA A 92 -4.64 0.78 4.05
N VAL A 93 -4.51 -0.02 5.11
CA VAL A 93 -3.80 -1.30 5.07
C VAL A 93 -4.37 -2.22 4.01
N GLY A 94 -3.48 -2.85 3.24
CA GLY A 94 -3.87 -3.64 2.07
C GLY A 94 -4.63 -4.93 2.36
N SER A 95 -4.63 -5.43 3.60
CA SER A 95 -5.44 -6.58 4.01
C SER A 95 -6.80 -6.19 4.58
N CYS A 96 -7.10 -4.90 4.74
CA CYS A 96 -8.33 -4.47 5.39
C CYS A 96 -9.55 -4.49 4.48
N THR A 97 -10.70 -4.83 5.06
CA THR A 97 -12.03 -4.72 4.44
C THR A 97 -13.07 -4.18 5.45
N ASP A 98 -14.33 -4.06 5.02
CA ASP A 98 -15.44 -3.44 5.75
C ASP A 98 -15.29 -1.92 5.99
N LEU A 99 -14.37 -1.28 5.26
CA LEU A 99 -14.01 0.13 5.41
C LEU A 99 -15.16 1.09 5.09
N GLN A 100 -16.13 0.72 4.26
CA GLN A 100 -17.36 1.52 4.09
C GLN A 100 -18.05 1.75 5.44
N ALA A 101 -18.35 0.67 6.17
CA ALA A 101 -19.08 0.72 7.42
C ALA A 101 -18.21 1.23 8.57
N THR A 102 -16.91 0.91 8.58
CA THR A 102 -16.04 1.14 9.73
C THR A 102 -15.19 2.40 9.65
N VAL A 103 -15.01 2.99 8.46
CA VAL A 103 -14.18 4.18 8.26
C VAL A 103 -14.92 5.26 7.49
N VAL A 104 -15.38 4.96 6.28
CA VAL A 104 -15.92 5.97 5.35
C VAL A 104 -17.21 6.60 5.88
N ARG A 105 -18.19 5.80 6.31
CA ARG A 105 -19.44 6.32 6.89
C ARG A 105 -19.22 7.05 8.22
N PRO A 106 -18.42 6.53 9.18
CA PRO A 106 -18.03 7.30 10.36
C PRO A 106 -17.38 8.66 10.05
N LEU A 107 -16.43 8.72 9.10
CA LEU A 107 -15.83 9.99 8.67
C LEU A 107 -16.88 10.94 8.07
N ARG A 108 -17.80 10.43 7.23
CA ARG A 108 -18.91 11.22 6.66
C ARG A 108 -19.84 11.75 7.75
N ALA A 109 -20.13 10.95 8.77
CA ALA A 109 -20.99 11.36 9.88
C ALA A 109 -20.31 12.44 10.73
N ARG A 110 -19.03 12.23 11.09
CA ARG A 110 -18.25 13.13 11.94
C ARG A 110 -17.92 14.48 11.28
N TYR A 111 -17.66 14.50 9.97
CA TYR A 111 -17.17 15.69 9.28
C TYR A 111 -18.12 16.24 8.21
N ARG A 112 -19.41 15.92 8.28
CA ARG A 112 -20.43 16.29 7.26
C ARG A 112 -20.40 17.77 6.84
N GLU A 113 -20.12 18.66 7.80
CA GLU A 113 -20.12 20.12 7.59
C GLU A 113 -18.72 20.70 7.33
N ARG A 114 -17.67 19.88 7.45
CA ARG A 114 -16.27 20.31 7.41
C ARG A 114 -15.50 19.83 6.18
N LEU A 115 -15.79 18.62 5.67
CA LEU A 115 -15.17 18.08 4.46
C LEU A 115 -16.12 17.15 3.69
N THR A 116 -15.77 16.90 2.42
CA THR A 116 -16.44 15.89 1.58
C THR A 116 -15.59 14.63 1.55
N VAL A 117 -16.12 13.51 2.03
CA VAL A 117 -15.47 12.19 1.83
C VAL A 117 -15.80 11.67 0.43
N ALA A 118 -14.77 11.47 -0.39
CA ALA A 118 -14.87 10.93 -1.73
C ALA A 118 -15.41 9.48 -1.73
N PRO A 119 -15.81 8.93 -2.89
CA PRO A 119 -16.18 7.53 -3.01
C PRO A 119 -14.99 6.61 -2.65
N LEU A 120 -15.27 5.51 -1.93
CA LEU A 120 -14.23 4.55 -1.55
C LEU A 120 -13.60 3.95 -2.80
N THR A 121 -12.29 4.12 -2.93
CA THR A 121 -11.54 3.67 -4.11
C THR A 121 -10.72 2.44 -3.77
N THR A 122 -11.09 1.30 -4.36
CA THR A 122 -10.34 0.05 -4.25
C THR A 122 -9.40 -0.07 -5.45
N VAL A 123 -8.09 -0.02 -5.17
CA VAL A 123 -7.03 -0.18 -6.16
C VAL A 123 -6.79 -1.67 -6.41
N VAL A 124 -6.83 -2.07 -7.68
CA VAL A 124 -6.71 -3.47 -8.11
C VAL A 124 -5.47 -3.66 -8.98
N ASP A 125 -4.71 -4.70 -8.66
CA ASP A 125 -3.68 -5.24 -9.53
C ASP A 125 -4.30 -6.27 -10.47
N PRO A 126 -4.23 -6.11 -11.80
CA PRO A 126 -4.75 -7.10 -12.74
C PRO A 126 -4.21 -8.50 -12.48
N ALA A 127 -2.92 -8.61 -12.10
CA ALA A 127 -2.28 -9.89 -11.84
C ALA A 127 -2.84 -10.63 -10.62
N ARG A 128 -3.52 -9.94 -9.70
CA ARG A 128 -4.11 -10.56 -8.51
C ARG A 128 -5.58 -10.95 -8.65
N PHE A 129 -6.25 -10.45 -9.69
CA PHE A 129 -7.70 -10.59 -9.81
C PHE A 129 -8.17 -12.05 -9.81
N ASP A 130 -7.44 -12.92 -10.51
CA ASP A 130 -7.76 -14.35 -10.60
C ASP A 130 -6.75 -15.24 -9.82
N ALA A 131 -5.75 -14.64 -9.16
CA ALA A 131 -4.65 -15.38 -8.51
C ALA A 131 -4.87 -15.61 -7.00
N LEU A 132 -5.76 -14.85 -6.36
CA LEU A 132 -6.05 -14.98 -4.93
C LEU A 132 -7.19 -15.97 -4.71
N ALA A 133 -6.99 -16.93 -3.80
CA ALA A 133 -7.97 -17.96 -3.46
C ALA A 133 -8.07 -18.15 -1.94
N GLY A 134 -9.03 -18.96 -1.50
CA GLY A 134 -9.22 -19.27 -0.07
C GLY A 134 -9.54 -18.03 0.75
N ASP A 135 -8.86 -17.86 1.88
CA ASP A 135 -9.10 -16.76 2.81
C ASP A 135 -8.56 -15.42 2.31
N LEU A 136 -7.44 -15.41 1.58
CA LEU A 136 -6.96 -14.19 0.92
C LEU A 136 -7.89 -13.76 -0.21
N GLY A 137 -8.45 -14.72 -0.95
CA GLY A 137 -9.51 -14.47 -1.93
C GLY A 137 -10.75 -13.85 -1.28
N TYR A 138 -11.15 -14.34 -0.10
CA TYR A 138 -12.25 -13.74 0.66
C TYR A 138 -11.99 -12.27 0.98
N LEU A 139 -10.81 -11.89 1.50
CA LEU A 139 -10.49 -10.48 1.76
C LEU A 139 -10.56 -9.62 0.49
N PHE A 140 -9.98 -10.13 -0.60
CA PHE A 140 -9.98 -9.47 -1.89
C PHE A 140 -11.40 -9.22 -2.41
N ASP A 141 -12.26 -10.24 -2.35
CA ASP A 141 -13.66 -10.15 -2.78
C ASP A 141 -14.45 -9.14 -1.96
N ARG A 142 -14.22 -9.08 -0.62
CA ARG A 142 -14.88 -8.09 0.24
C ARG A 142 -14.44 -6.66 -0.09
N GLN A 143 -13.14 -6.43 -0.35
CA GLN A 143 -12.62 -5.12 -0.79
C GLN A 143 -13.25 -4.64 -2.11
N LEU A 144 -13.51 -5.55 -3.04
CA LEU A 144 -14.19 -5.22 -4.30
C LEU A 144 -15.70 -4.98 -4.10
N ALA A 145 -16.34 -5.76 -3.23
CA ALA A 145 -17.76 -5.67 -2.97
C ALA A 145 -18.18 -4.35 -2.29
N GLU A 146 -17.31 -3.75 -1.47
CA GLU A 146 -17.56 -2.45 -0.82
C GLU A 146 -17.17 -1.23 -1.66
N ALA A 147 -16.47 -1.44 -2.79
CA ALA A 147 -15.89 -0.36 -3.58
C ALA A 147 -16.97 0.51 -4.23
N ASP A 148 -16.85 1.84 -4.10
CA ASP A 148 -17.57 2.76 -4.98
C ASP A 148 -16.87 2.88 -6.35
N ILE A 149 -15.53 2.82 -6.33
CA ILE A 149 -14.66 2.86 -7.50
C ILE A 149 -13.71 1.67 -7.42
N ILE A 150 -13.74 0.82 -8.43
CA ILE A 150 -12.72 -0.21 -8.67
C ILE A 150 -11.73 0.37 -9.68
N ALA A 151 -10.57 0.79 -9.17
CA ALA A 151 -9.51 1.41 -9.95
C ALA A 151 -8.46 0.34 -10.30
N VAL A 152 -8.52 -0.19 -11.53
CA VAL A 152 -7.60 -1.20 -12.05
C VAL A 152 -6.30 -0.51 -12.48
N ASN A 153 -5.26 -0.66 -11.68
CA ASN A 153 -3.94 -0.06 -11.90
C ASN A 153 -3.09 -0.91 -12.85
N LYS A 154 -1.83 -0.50 -13.09
CA LYS A 154 -0.82 -1.25 -13.84
C LYS A 154 -1.28 -1.69 -15.22
N THR A 155 -2.17 -0.90 -15.84
CA THR A 155 -2.70 -1.22 -17.17
C THR A 155 -1.62 -1.22 -18.26
N ASP A 156 -0.48 -0.60 -17.99
CA ASP A 156 0.74 -0.67 -18.80
C ASP A 156 1.38 -2.06 -18.86
N THR A 157 1.00 -3.00 -17.97
CA THR A 157 1.54 -4.36 -17.95
C THR A 157 0.68 -5.38 -18.70
N LEU A 158 -0.44 -4.96 -19.30
CA LEU A 158 -1.35 -5.87 -20.02
C LEU A 158 -1.57 -5.42 -21.46
N PRO A 159 -1.69 -6.38 -22.41
CA PRO A 159 -2.22 -6.09 -23.73
C PRO A 159 -3.65 -5.53 -23.67
N ARG A 160 -3.98 -4.64 -24.61
CA ARG A 160 -5.27 -3.93 -24.63
C ARG A 160 -6.49 -4.87 -24.57
N ALA A 161 -6.46 -5.96 -25.34
CA ALA A 161 -7.57 -6.91 -25.39
C ALA A 161 -7.80 -7.64 -24.06
N GLU A 162 -6.72 -8.01 -23.36
CA GLU A 162 -6.80 -8.65 -22.04
C GLU A 162 -7.32 -7.68 -20.98
N LEU A 163 -6.87 -6.42 -21.05
CA LEU A 163 -7.36 -5.36 -20.18
C LEU A 163 -8.86 -5.12 -20.38
N ASP A 164 -9.32 -4.97 -21.63
CA ASP A 164 -10.73 -4.73 -21.92
C ASP A 164 -11.60 -5.90 -21.42
N ALA A 165 -11.17 -7.14 -21.66
CA ALA A 165 -11.85 -8.33 -21.15
C ALA A 165 -11.90 -8.37 -19.60
N LEU A 166 -10.81 -8.02 -18.92
CA LEU A 166 -10.78 -7.94 -17.46
C LEU A 166 -11.74 -6.87 -16.93
N LEU A 167 -11.72 -5.66 -17.51
CA LEU A 167 -12.60 -4.57 -17.10
C LEU A 167 -14.07 -4.96 -17.26
N ASP A 168 -14.42 -5.67 -18.33
CA ASP A 168 -15.79 -6.15 -18.55
C ASP A 168 -16.21 -7.24 -17.55
N ARG A 169 -15.31 -8.16 -17.19
CA ARG A 169 -15.57 -9.12 -16.09
C ARG A 169 -15.83 -8.40 -14.77
N ILE A 170 -15.03 -7.41 -14.43
CA ILE A 170 -15.19 -6.64 -13.19
C ILE A 170 -16.52 -5.90 -13.19
N ARG A 171 -16.87 -5.21 -14.29
CA ARG A 171 -18.17 -4.52 -14.43
C ARG A 171 -19.36 -5.48 -14.30
N GLY A 172 -19.23 -6.68 -14.86
CA GLY A 172 -20.26 -7.72 -14.77
C GLY A 172 -20.46 -8.23 -13.33
N ARG A 173 -19.38 -8.38 -12.55
CA ARG A 173 -19.44 -8.83 -11.15
C ARG A 173 -19.81 -7.70 -10.17
N HIS A 174 -19.46 -6.46 -10.47
CA HIS A 174 -19.61 -5.30 -9.59
C HIS A 174 -20.35 -4.16 -10.30
N SER A 175 -21.64 -4.37 -10.56
CA SER A 175 -22.47 -3.45 -11.36
C SER A 175 -22.72 -2.08 -10.72
N THR A 176 -22.57 -1.97 -9.39
CA THR A 176 -22.74 -0.72 -8.65
C THR A 176 -21.48 0.13 -8.61
N ALA A 177 -20.30 -0.48 -8.79
CA ALA A 177 -19.02 0.18 -8.72
C ALA A 177 -18.65 0.79 -10.07
N ARG A 178 -17.98 1.94 -10.03
CA ARG A 178 -17.35 2.52 -11.21
C ARG A 178 -16.03 1.80 -11.48
N VAL A 179 -15.84 1.28 -12.69
CA VAL A 179 -14.62 0.55 -13.05
C VAL A 179 -13.78 1.40 -14.00
N LEU A 180 -12.56 1.73 -13.58
CA LEU A 180 -11.61 2.54 -14.34
C LEU A 180 -10.24 1.85 -14.44
N GLY A 181 -9.74 1.66 -15.66
CA GLY A 181 -8.36 1.25 -15.91
C GLY A 181 -7.42 2.47 -15.97
N TYR A 182 -6.30 2.41 -15.25
CA TYR A 182 -5.30 3.47 -15.20
C TYR A 182 -3.89 2.92 -14.92
N SER A 183 -2.87 3.77 -15.02
CA SER A 183 -1.49 3.41 -14.68
C SER A 183 -0.85 4.53 -13.87
N ALA A 184 -0.62 4.27 -12.58
CA ALA A 184 0.03 5.23 -11.69
C ALA A 184 1.50 5.49 -12.04
N SER A 185 2.17 4.52 -12.67
CA SER A 185 3.58 4.61 -13.09
C SER A 185 3.76 5.51 -14.32
N THR A 186 2.88 5.38 -15.31
CA THR A 186 2.92 6.18 -16.55
C THR A 186 2.11 7.47 -16.47
N GLY A 187 1.18 7.56 -15.53
CA GLY A 187 0.23 8.67 -15.39
C GLY A 187 -1.05 8.51 -16.24
N ALA A 188 -1.15 7.45 -17.06
CA ALA A 188 -2.32 7.21 -17.90
C ALA A 188 -3.60 7.12 -17.04
N ASN A 189 -4.62 7.90 -17.42
CA ASN A 189 -5.93 8.01 -16.76
C ASN A 189 -5.93 8.38 -15.27
N VAL A 190 -4.80 8.85 -14.71
CA VAL A 190 -4.76 9.34 -13.32
C VAL A 190 -5.63 10.59 -13.17
N GLU A 191 -5.69 11.44 -14.19
CA GLU A 191 -6.55 12.63 -14.17
C GLU A 191 -8.04 12.28 -14.10
N GLU A 192 -8.44 11.21 -14.78
CA GLU A 192 -9.82 10.70 -14.74
C GLU A 192 -10.13 10.15 -13.34
N LEU A 193 -9.21 9.38 -12.75
CA LEU A 193 -9.36 8.88 -11.38
C LEU A 193 -9.51 10.04 -10.37
N VAL A 194 -8.67 11.07 -10.45
CA VAL A 194 -8.79 12.26 -9.60
C VAL A 194 -10.10 13.00 -9.83
N SER A 195 -10.58 13.07 -11.08
CA SER A 195 -11.88 13.66 -11.41
C SER A 195 -13.05 12.90 -10.79
N LEU A 196 -12.94 11.58 -10.62
CA LEU A 196 -13.94 10.78 -9.89
C LEU A 196 -13.99 11.13 -8.39
N TRP A 197 -12.85 11.51 -7.80
CA TRP A 197 -12.80 11.95 -6.40
C TRP A 197 -13.35 13.36 -6.21
N THR A 198 -13.14 14.25 -7.19
CA THR A 198 -13.54 15.66 -7.13
C THR A 198 -14.94 15.95 -7.67
N GLY A 199 -15.52 15.02 -8.43
CA GLY A 199 -16.85 15.17 -9.03
C GLY A 199 -18.00 15.38 -8.03
N SER A 200 -19.13 15.85 -8.56
CA SER A 200 -20.34 16.20 -7.79
C SER A 200 -21.18 15.00 -7.36
N ARG A 201 -20.86 13.80 -7.85
CA ARG A 201 -21.65 12.60 -7.55
C ARG A 201 -21.35 12.18 -6.12
N ARG A 202 -22.39 12.17 -5.29
CA ARG A 202 -22.31 11.57 -3.96
C ARG A 202 -21.92 10.11 -4.12
N SER A 203 -21.02 9.67 -3.26
CA SER A 203 -20.71 8.26 -3.03
C SER A 203 -21.98 7.46 -2.82
N SER A 204 -21.95 6.18 -3.20
CA SER A 204 -23.10 5.29 -2.97
C SER A 204 -23.44 5.28 -1.48
N PRO A 205 -24.71 5.03 -1.07
CA PRO A 205 -25.05 4.69 0.31
C PRO A 205 -24.16 3.55 0.87
N GLY A 206 -23.51 2.82 -0.03
CA GLY A 206 -22.64 1.69 0.24
C GLY A 206 -23.50 0.45 0.46
N VAL A 207 -22.90 -0.72 0.22
CA VAL A 207 -23.54 -1.99 0.58
C VAL A 207 -23.13 -2.31 2.01
N ASP A 208 -24.08 -2.75 2.84
CA ASP A 208 -23.73 -3.40 4.09
C ASP A 208 -23.21 -4.79 3.79
N LEU A 209 -21.90 -4.96 3.94
CA LEU A 209 -21.29 -6.27 3.82
C LEU A 209 -21.63 -7.09 5.06
N ASP A 210 -22.01 -8.34 4.84
CA ASP A 210 -21.89 -9.37 5.87
C ASP A 210 -20.42 -9.81 5.90
N VAL A 211 -19.74 -9.50 7.01
CA VAL A 211 -18.31 -9.75 7.20
C VAL A 211 -18.13 -10.69 8.36
N ASP A 212 -17.67 -11.89 8.04
CA ASP A 212 -17.17 -12.85 9.02
C ASP A 212 -15.79 -12.37 9.51
N TYR A 213 -15.78 -11.80 10.72
CA TYR A 213 -14.58 -11.27 11.36
C TYR A 213 -13.61 -12.35 11.83
N ASP A 214 -14.08 -13.57 12.12
CA ASP A 214 -13.22 -14.70 12.47
C ASP A 214 -12.46 -15.18 11.24
N ARG A 215 -13.16 -15.33 10.11
CA ARG A 215 -12.52 -15.63 8.82
C ARG A 215 -11.59 -14.51 8.36
N TYR A 216 -11.98 -13.25 8.56
CA TYR A 216 -11.12 -12.11 8.29
C TYR A 216 -9.82 -12.20 9.12
N ALA A 217 -9.92 -12.36 10.45
CA ALA A 217 -8.74 -12.49 11.30
C ALA A 217 -7.85 -13.68 10.91
N ALA A 218 -8.45 -14.83 10.58
CA ALA A 218 -7.72 -16.01 10.12
C ALA A 218 -6.99 -15.74 8.79
N ALA A 219 -7.60 -15.00 7.87
CA ALA A 219 -6.98 -14.58 6.62
C ALA A 219 -5.79 -13.65 6.86
N GLU A 220 -5.93 -12.64 7.73
CA GLU A 220 -4.81 -11.73 8.03
C GLU A 220 -3.68 -12.45 8.75
N ALA A 221 -3.99 -13.42 9.62
CA ALA A 221 -2.99 -14.19 10.36
C ALA A 221 -2.09 -15.06 9.44
N GLN A 222 -2.51 -15.32 8.20
CA GLN A 222 -1.69 -15.99 7.18
C GLN A 222 -0.61 -15.06 6.61
N LEU A 223 -0.72 -13.75 6.81
CA LEU A 223 0.23 -12.75 6.33
C LEU A 223 1.29 -12.48 7.39
N GLY A 224 2.53 -12.84 7.09
CA GLY A 224 3.72 -12.42 7.81
C GLY A 224 4.13 -11.01 7.42
N TRP A 225 4.27 -10.13 8.40
CA TRP A 225 4.64 -8.73 8.25
C TRP A 225 5.99 -8.53 8.91
N LEU A 226 6.97 -8.02 8.17
CA LEU A 226 8.29 -7.70 8.69
C LEU A 226 8.64 -6.24 8.38
N ASN A 227 8.92 -5.48 9.44
CA ASN A 227 9.56 -4.16 9.34
C ASN A 227 10.90 -4.21 10.06
N GLN A 228 12.00 -4.02 9.35
CA GLN A 228 13.32 -4.16 9.97
C GLN A 228 14.35 -3.24 9.34
N THR A 229 15.16 -2.61 10.19
CA THR A 229 16.32 -1.82 9.78
C THR A 229 17.58 -2.66 9.91
N TRP A 230 18.44 -2.60 8.91
CA TRP A 230 19.71 -3.31 8.83
C TRP A 230 20.84 -2.31 8.59
N GLN A 231 22.00 -2.54 9.21
CA GLN A 231 23.22 -1.80 8.93
C GLN A 231 24.11 -2.65 8.05
N VAL A 232 24.51 -2.14 6.90
CA VAL A 232 25.38 -2.83 5.94
C VAL A 232 26.70 -2.07 5.88
N THR A 233 27.81 -2.78 6.03
CA THR A 233 29.16 -2.18 6.07
C THR A 233 30.15 -3.01 5.26
N ALA A 234 31.14 -2.37 4.64
CA ALA A 234 32.29 -3.04 4.03
C ALA A 234 33.56 -2.19 4.22
N ALA A 235 34.71 -2.85 4.46
CA ALA A 235 35.99 -2.16 4.67
C ALA A 235 36.46 -1.41 3.40
N ASP A 236 36.34 -2.06 2.24
CA ASP A 236 36.74 -1.52 0.94
C ASP A 236 35.58 -0.84 0.18
N GLY A 237 34.45 -0.65 0.86
CA GLY A 237 33.20 -0.19 0.28
C GLY A 237 32.46 -1.26 -0.54
N PHE A 238 31.17 -1.01 -0.83
CA PHE A 238 30.33 -1.89 -1.63
C PHE A 238 29.31 -1.12 -2.48
N PRO A 239 28.88 -1.67 -3.63
CA PRO A 239 27.79 -1.14 -4.45
C PRO A 239 26.43 -1.37 -3.76
N ALA A 240 25.88 -0.32 -3.16
CA ALA A 240 24.69 -0.43 -2.31
C ALA A 240 23.40 -0.76 -3.10
N ARG A 241 23.26 -0.28 -4.34
CA ARG A 241 22.14 -0.64 -5.22
C ARG A 241 22.24 -2.13 -5.58
N ARG A 242 23.43 -2.63 -5.91
CA ARG A 242 23.63 -4.05 -6.21
C ARG A 242 23.32 -4.93 -5.01
N TRP A 243 23.78 -4.58 -3.80
CA TRP A 243 23.45 -5.31 -2.58
C TRP A 243 21.92 -5.43 -2.40
N ALA A 244 21.22 -4.32 -2.52
CA ALA A 244 19.77 -4.26 -2.37
C ALA A 244 19.03 -5.10 -3.43
N HIS A 245 19.49 -5.06 -4.67
CA HIS A 245 18.93 -5.86 -5.74
C HIS A 245 19.05 -7.36 -5.43
N VAL A 246 20.25 -7.82 -5.08
CA VAL A 246 20.51 -9.24 -4.78
C VAL A 246 19.69 -9.69 -3.56
N ALA A 247 19.58 -8.85 -2.52
CA ALA A 247 18.79 -9.18 -1.34
C ALA A 247 17.30 -9.36 -1.67
N LEU A 248 16.69 -8.46 -2.45
CA LEU A 248 15.28 -8.64 -2.84
C LEU A 248 15.08 -9.77 -3.83
N ASP A 249 16.00 -9.97 -4.77
CA ASP A 249 15.88 -11.02 -5.78
C ASP A 249 16.00 -12.42 -5.16
N SER A 250 16.97 -12.60 -4.24
CA SER A 250 17.11 -13.85 -3.48
C SER A 250 15.86 -14.11 -2.62
N LEU A 251 15.34 -13.11 -1.92
CA LEU A 251 14.09 -13.22 -1.15
C LEU A 251 12.91 -13.62 -2.06
N SER A 252 12.74 -12.92 -3.19
CA SER A 252 11.68 -13.18 -4.17
C SER A 252 11.72 -14.62 -4.68
N THR A 253 12.90 -15.06 -5.10
CA THR A 253 13.13 -16.41 -5.61
C THR A 253 12.93 -17.47 -4.52
N ALA A 254 13.38 -17.21 -3.30
CA ALA A 254 13.21 -18.12 -2.18
C ALA A 254 11.75 -18.29 -1.76
N CYS A 255 10.95 -17.21 -1.80
CA CYS A 255 9.50 -17.27 -1.60
C CYS A 255 8.82 -18.11 -2.68
N ALA A 256 9.18 -17.89 -3.96
CA ALA A 256 8.62 -18.64 -5.08
C ALA A 256 8.89 -20.15 -4.96
N ARG A 257 10.13 -20.54 -4.62
CA ARG A 257 10.50 -21.94 -4.40
C ARG A 257 9.72 -22.62 -3.28
N ARG A 258 9.26 -21.85 -2.28
CA ARG A 258 8.47 -22.35 -1.14
C ARG A 258 6.95 -22.20 -1.34
N GLY A 259 6.51 -21.70 -2.50
CA GLY A 259 5.09 -21.44 -2.77
C GLY A 259 4.48 -20.31 -1.93
N HIS A 260 5.31 -19.43 -1.35
CA HIS A 260 4.81 -18.28 -0.60
C HIS A 260 4.39 -17.16 -1.54
N VAL A 261 3.29 -16.50 -1.21
CA VAL A 261 2.82 -15.32 -1.95
C VAL A 261 3.48 -14.08 -1.35
N ILE A 262 4.19 -13.30 -2.15
CA ILE A 262 4.60 -11.95 -1.76
C ILE A 262 3.45 -11.00 -2.08
N GLY A 263 2.87 -10.38 -1.05
CA GLY A 263 1.97 -9.24 -1.23
C GLY A 263 2.76 -8.02 -1.71
N HIS A 264 3.82 -7.69 -0.98
CA HIS A 264 4.92 -6.84 -1.46
C HIS A 264 6.16 -6.99 -0.58
N ALA A 265 7.34 -6.75 -1.15
CA ALA A 265 8.59 -6.59 -0.43
C ALA A 265 9.23 -5.29 -0.91
N LYS A 266 9.34 -4.30 -0.04
CA LYS A 266 9.94 -3.00 -0.32
C LYS A 266 11.23 -2.87 0.49
N LEU A 267 12.23 -2.25 -0.10
CA LEU A 267 13.37 -1.73 0.65
C LEU A 267 13.68 -0.28 0.30
N ALA A 268 14.31 0.40 1.25
CA ALA A 268 14.94 1.68 1.06
C ALA A 268 16.37 1.64 1.62
N VAL A 269 17.36 1.98 0.79
CA VAL A 269 18.76 2.10 1.20
C VAL A 269 19.11 3.57 1.34
N LYS A 270 19.53 3.97 2.55
CA LYS A 270 20.07 5.30 2.83
C LYS A 270 21.59 5.19 2.99
N SER A 271 22.32 5.92 2.17
CA SER A 271 23.78 5.99 2.18
C SER A 271 24.27 7.42 1.92
N PRO A 272 25.57 7.72 2.06
CA PRO A 272 26.13 9.00 1.66
C PRO A 272 25.91 9.33 0.16
N ALA A 273 25.76 8.31 -0.68
CA ALA A 273 25.48 8.48 -2.12
C ALA A 273 24.00 8.83 -2.42
N GLY A 274 23.13 8.80 -1.41
CA GLY A 274 21.72 9.11 -1.53
C GLY A 274 20.79 7.97 -1.12
N LEU A 275 19.53 8.08 -1.56
CA LEU A 275 18.45 7.17 -1.24
C LEU A 275 18.10 6.31 -2.47
N ILE A 276 18.17 4.98 -2.31
CA ILE A 276 17.75 4.00 -3.32
C ILE A 276 16.50 3.30 -2.82
N ARG A 277 15.57 3.00 -3.72
CA ARG A 277 14.32 2.30 -3.38
C ARG A 277 14.04 1.22 -4.39
N MET A 278 13.63 0.06 -3.90
CA MET A 278 13.31 -1.10 -4.72
C MET A 278 12.11 -1.83 -4.15
N SER A 279 11.39 -2.51 -5.02
CA SER A 279 10.27 -3.34 -4.60
C SER A 279 10.08 -4.58 -5.48
N VAL A 280 9.47 -5.59 -4.89
CA VAL A 280 8.93 -6.77 -5.54
C VAL A 280 7.47 -6.88 -5.12
N VAL A 281 6.58 -7.17 -6.07
CA VAL A 281 5.12 -7.26 -5.82
C VAL A 281 4.57 -8.66 -6.06
N ALA A 282 5.38 -9.61 -6.50
CA ALA A 282 5.02 -11.02 -6.61
C ALA A 282 6.27 -11.90 -6.43
N ALA A 283 6.10 -13.10 -5.90
CA ALA A 283 7.19 -14.04 -5.73
C ALA A 283 7.71 -14.53 -7.09
N GLY A 284 9.03 -14.57 -7.26
CA GLY A 284 9.69 -15.00 -8.50
C GLY A 284 9.81 -13.90 -9.55
N GLU A 285 9.27 -12.70 -9.29
CA GLU A 285 9.55 -11.53 -10.12
C GLU A 285 10.87 -10.85 -9.71
N PRO A 286 11.61 -10.27 -10.67
CA PRO A 286 12.80 -9.50 -10.38
C PRO A 286 12.45 -8.18 -9.67
N PRO A 287 13.35 -7.63 -8.83
CA PRO A 287 13.17 -6.34 -8.19
C PRO A 287 13.04 -5.20 -9.20
N ARG A 288 12.02 -4.36 -9.01
CA ARG A 288 11.85 -3.10 -9.73
C ARG A 288 12.50 -1.96 -8.96
N HIS A 289 13.24 -1.12 -9.67
CA HIS A 289 13.95 0.04 -9.11
C HIS A 289 13.16 1.32 -9.39
N GLU A 290 13.11 2.23 -8.42
CA GLU A 290 12.72 3.60 -8.73
C GLU A 290 13.88 4.32 -9.44
N PRO A 291 13.60 5.12 -10.49
CA PRO A 291 14.65 5.80 -11.25
C PRO A 291 15.39 6.79 -10.36
N THR A 292 16.64 6.45 -10.05
CA THR A 292 17.67 7.28 -9.42
C THR A 292 18.96 6.96 -10.17
N GLY A 293 19.76 7.97 -10.51
CA GLY A 293 20.82 7.99 -11.54
C GLY A 293 21.60 6.70 -11.82
N SER A 294 22.15 6.57 -13.02
CA SER A 294 22.81 5.34 -13.50
C SER A 294 24.00 4.85 -12.68
N GLU A 295 24.55 5.71 -11.82
CA GLU A 295 25.70 5.38 -10.99
C GLU A 295 25.29 4.59 -9.72
N ASP A 296 26.11 3.61 -9.37
CA ASP A 296 26.07 2.86 -8.10
C ASP A 296 27.44 2.98 -7.42
N PRO A 297 27.78 4.16 -6.88
CA PRO A 297 29.08 4.39 -6.28
C PRO A 297 29.27 3.49 -5.07
N SER A 298 30.51 3.04 -4.86
CA SER A 298 30.88 2.25 -3.70
C SER A 298 30.75 3.08 -2.42
N VAL A 299 30.07 2.55 -1.41
CA VAL A 299 29.90 3.18 -0.09
C VAL A 299 30.44 2.29 1.02
N ALA A 300 31.02 2.87 2.07
CA ALA A 300 31.53 2.10 3.21
C ALA A 300 30.42 1.60 4.15
N HIS A 301 29.31 2.33 4.23
CA HIS A 301 28.16 1.98 5.08
C HIS A 301 26.84 2.42 4.45
N ALA A 302 25.78 1.67 4.73
CA ALA A 302 24.41 2.02 4.41
C ALA A 302 23.43 1.50 5.48
N THR A 303 22.35 2.24 5.67
CA THR A 303 21.19 1.77 6.45
C THR A 303 20.12 1.31 5.48
N VAL A 304 19.69 0.05 5.60
CA VAL A 304 18.63 -0.52 4.78
C VAL A 304 17.37 -0.73 5.62
N LEU A 305 16.23 -0.26 5.13
CA LEU A 305 14.93 -0.52 5.73
C LEU A 305 14.15 -1.49 4.86
N PHE A 306 13.66 -2.57 5.45
CA PHE A 306 12.79 -3.55 4.82
C PHE A 306 11.37 -3.40 5.34
N ASN A 307 10.40 -3.40 4.43
CA ASN A 307 8.98 -3.57 4.71
C ASN A 307 8.46 -4.70 3.83
N ILE A 308 8.22 -5.87 4.42
CA ILE A 308 7.85 -7.08 3.68
C ILE A 308 6.51 -7.59 4.21
N ARG A 309 5.64 -7.95 3.28
CA ARG A 309 4.32 -8.54 3.51
C ARG A 309 4.21 -9.76 2.63
N ALA A 310 4.18 -10.95 3.23
CA ALA A 310 4.13 -12.22 2.51
C ALA A 310 3.20 -13.21 3.21
N ALA A 311 2.49 -14.04 2.46
CA ALA A 311 1.67 -15.12 2.99
C ALA A 311 2.58 -16.29 3.44
N CYS A 312 3.14 -16.14 4.63
CA CYS A 312 3.99 -17.12 5.30
C CYS A 312 4.08 -16.78 6.81
N PRO A 313 4.42 -17.76 7.67
CA PRO A 313 4.64 -17.50 9.08
C PRO A 313 5.72 -16.43 9.33
N PRO A 314 5.56 -15.54 10.33
CA PRO A 314 6.54 -14.47 10.60
C PRO A 314 7.98 -14.98 10.81
N ARG A 315 8.16 -16.12 11.47
CA ARG A 315 9.49 -16.74 11.68
C ARG A 315 10.15 -17.17 10.38
N ASP A 316 9.37 -17.68 9.43
CA ASP A 316 9.88 -18.09 8.12
C ASP A 316 10.32 -16.85 7.33
N LEU A 317 9.55 -15.76 7.41
CA LEU A 317 9.89 -14.49 6.78
C LEU A 317 11.22 -13.92 7.29
N GLU A 318 11.49 -13.97 8.60
CA GLU A 318 12.78 -13.56 9.16
C GLU A 318 13.94 -14.43 8.65
N SER A 319 13.73 -15.76 8.60
CA SER A 319 14.75 -16.70 8.10
C SER A 319 15.06 -16.47 6.62
N LEU A 320 14.03 -16.23 5.80
CA LEU A 320 14.14 -15.90 4.39
C LEU A 320 14.94 -14.61 4.18
N LEU A 321 14.61 -13.54 4.92
CA LEU A 321 15.34 -12.28 4.80
C LEU A 321 16.80 -12.41 5.23
N ARG A 322 17.10 -13.15 6.31
CA ARG A 322 18.48 -13.39 6.74
C ARG A 322 19.30 -14.13 5.69
N THR A 323 18.72 -15.14 5.06
CA THR A 323 19.37 -15.88 3.98
C THR A 323 19.63 -14.96 2.78
N ALA A 324 18.63 -14.17 2.38
CA ALA A 324 18.75 -13.26 1.26
C ALA A 324 19.79 -12.15 1.50
N ALA A 325 19.89 -11.64 2.72
CA ALA A 325 20.93 -10.69 3.11
C ALA A 325 22.34 -11.31 3.07
N LEU A 326 22.49 -12.57 3.48
CA LEU A 326 23.76 -13.29 3.37
C LEU A 326 24.19 -13.48 1.92
N ASP A 327 23.26 -13.82 1.02
CA ASP A 327 23.55 -13.92 -0.41
C ASP A 327 24.03 -12.58 -0.98
N ALA A 328 23.40 -11.47 -0.56
CA ALA A 328 23.80 -10.12 -0.95
C ALA A 328 25.19 -9.74 -0.41
N ASP A 329 25.46 -10.04 0.86
CA ASP A 329 26.75 -9.85 1.51
C ASP A 329 27.88 -10.56 0.76
N LEU A 330 27.69 -11.85 0.46
CA LEU A 330 28.65 -12.67 -0.28
C LEU A 330 28.87 -12.14 -1.71
N THR A 331 27.83 -11.60 -2.35
CA THR A 331 27.91 -11.12 -3.73
C THR A 331 28.69 -9.82 -3.87
N VAL A 332 28.64 -8.93 -2.88
CA VAL A 332 29.25 -7.60 -2.96
C VAL A 332 30.41 -7.38 -1.98
N GLY A 333 30.73 -8.37 -1.14
CA GLY A 333 31.78 -8.24 -0.14
C GLY A 333 31.42 -7.32 1.03
N ALA A 334 30.15 -7.37 1.47
CA ALA A 334 29.66 -6.58 2.60
C ALA A 334 29.29 -7.46 3.80
N ALA A 335 28.98 -6.83 4.93
CA ALA A 335 28.42 -7.47 6.10
C ALA A 335 27.20 -6.70 6.59
N ALA A 336 26.05 -7.36 6.59
CA ALA A 336 24.78 -6.84 7.04
C ALA A 336 24.45 -7.32 8.46
N ARG A 337 24.05 -6.37 9.31
CA ARG A 337 23.63 -6.64 10.70
C ARG A 337 22.16 -6.23 10.87
N PRO A 338 21.27 -7.17 11.19
CA PRO A 338 19.88 -6.84 11.47
C PRO A 338 19.75 -6.08 12.78
N GLY A 339 18.90 -5.06 12.79
CA GLY A 339 18.31 -4.53 14.01
C GLY A 339 17.32 -5.51 14.67
N PRO A 340 16.64 -5.11 15.75
CA PRO A 340 15.67 -5.95 16.44
C PRO A 340 14.60 -6.46 15.46
N ALA A 341 14.32 -7.76 15.53
CA ALA A 341 13.36 -8.39 14.66
C ALA A 341 11.93 -7.96 15.04
N ARG A 342 11.13 -7.59 14.04
CA ARG A 342 9.73 -7.21 14.19
C ARG A 342 8.90 -7.91 13.12
N ALA A 343 9.04 -9.23 13.01
CA ALA A 343 8.07 -10.00 12.23
C ALA A 343 6.88 -10.35 13.11
N PHE A 344 5.68 -10.07 12.63
CA PHE A 344 4.42 -10.34 13.32
C PHE A 344 3.35 -10.74 12.32
N ALA A 345 2.25 -11.30 12.84
CA ALA A 345 1.02 -11.45 12.09
C ALA A 345 0.06 -10.34 12.54
N PRO A 346 -0.76 -9.80 11.63
CA PRO A 346 -1.84 -8.88 11.97
C PRO A 346 -2.67 -9.28 13.18
N SER A 347 -3.07 -8.29 13.96
CA SER A 347 -3.96 -8.49 15.09
C SER A 347 -5.41 -8.67 14.62
N TYR A 348 -6.23 -9.29 15.46
CA TYR A 348 -7.65 -9.46 15.19
C TYR A 348 -8.33 -8.09 14.95
N PRO A 349 -9.09 -7.91 13.85
CA PRO A 349 -9.76 -6.66 13.55
C PRO A 349 -10.88 -6.36 14.55
N ARG A 350 -10.77 -5.25 15.26
CA ARG A 350 -11.76 -4.73 16.23
C ARG A 350 -12.14 -3.29 15.88
N PRO A 351 -13.03 -3.09 14.90
CA PRO A 351 -13.45 -1.75 14.50
C PRO A 351 -14.03 -0.97 15.68
N VAL A 352 -13.66 0.31 15.80
CA VAL A 352 -14.22 1.22 16.81
C VAL A 352 -15.66 1.58 16.47
N HIS A 353 -15.93 1.77 15.18
CA HIS A 353 -17.24 2.12 14.65
C HIS A 353 -17.65 1.13 13.57
N ARG A 354 -18.96 0.93 13.41
CA ARG A 354 -19.55 0.22 12.26
C ARG A 354 -20.94 0.77 12.00
N LEU A 355 -21.06 1.72 11.08
CA LEU A 355 -22.33 2.38 10.75
C LEU A 355 -23.01 1.69 9.57
N PRO A 356 -24.32 1.40 9.65
CA PRO A 356 -25.06 0.76 8.57
C PRO A 356 -25.21 1.69 7.36
N ALA A 357 -25.59 1.12 6.22
CA ALA A 357 -26.01 1.90 5.05
C ALA A 357 -27.22 2.74 5.44
N ALA A 358 -27.27 3.99 4.98
CA ALA A 358 -28.50 4.75 5.10
C ALA A 358 -29.59 4.06 4.27
N SER A 359 -30.77 3.85 4.85
CA SER A 359 -31.94 3.37 4.10
C SER A 359 -32.17 4.28 2.89
N ALA A 360 -32.33 3.66 1.72
CA ALA A 360 -32.50 4.37 0.44
C ALA A 360 -33.74 5.27 0.41
#